data_AF-A0A9W6WUD0-F1
#
_entry.id   AF-A0A9W6WUD0-F1
#
_cell.length_a   1.000
_cell.length_b   1.000
_cell.length_c   1.000
_cell.angle_alpha   90.00
_cell.angle_beta   90.00
_cell.angle_gamma   90.00
#
_symmetry.space_group_name_H-M   'P 1'
#
loop_
_entity.id
_entity.type
_entity.pdbx_description
1 polymer ?
#
loop_
_entity_poly.entity_id
_entity_poly.type
_entity_poly.pdbx_seq_one_letter_code
_entity_poly.pdbx_strand_id
1 'polypeptide(L)'
;MPEYKRKELSGELQPEPFLVENPNRFVLFPIQEHDVWEVYKKAEASFRTAEELDLVHDLKVWADLTDNERFFIKHVLTFFAASDGIVNENLAMNFSNEVQVPEARCFYGFQIAIEYIHSEVYSLLIGTYINDRGRLSTTSAMRL
;
A
#
# COMPACT_ATOMS: atom_id res chain seq x y z
N MET A 1 -7.86 -0.19 -25.70
CA MET A 1 -9.13 -0.16 -24.94
C MET A 1 -9.58 -1.60 -24.67
N PRO A 2 -9.81 -2.00 -23.41
CA PRO A 2 -10.27 -3.33 -23.05
C PRO A 2 -11.58 -3.72 -23.74
N GLU A 3 -11.89 -5.02 -23.83
CA GLU A 3 -13.14 -5.50 -24.44
C GLU A 3 -14.38 -5.00 -23.70
N TYR A 4 -14.39 -5.05 -22.36
CA TYR A 4 -15.54 -4.60 -21.55
C TYR A 4 -15.90 -3.13 -21.85
N LYS A 5 -14.88 -2.26 -21.93
CA LYS A 5 -15.04 -0.82 -22.17
C LYS A 5 -15.57 -0.54 -23.59
N ARG A 6 -15.24 -1.39 -24.57
CA ARG A 6 -15.82 -1.33 -25.93
C ARG A 6 -17.30 -1.71 -25.92
N LYS A 7 -17.66 -2.76 -25.17
CA LYS A 7 -19.06 -3.21 -25.02
C LYS A 7 -19.92 -2.18 -24.29
N GLU A 8 -19.41 -1.57 -23.23
CA GLU A 8 -20.02 -0.45 -22.51
C GLU A 8 -20.29 0.74 -23.47
N LEU A 9 -19.29 1.18 -24.24
CA LEU A 9 -19.46 2.26 -25.22
C LEU A 9 -20.44 1.94 -26.36
N SER A 10 -20.54 0.67 -26.76
CA SER A 10 -21.49 0.22 -27.79
C SER A 10 -22.93 0.08 -27.27
N GLY A 11 -23.15 0.20 -25.95
CA GLY A 11 -24.45 -0.01 -25.31
C GLY A 11 -24.82 -1.48 -25.08
N GLU A 12 -23.88 -2.41 -25.33
CA GLU A 12 -24.05 -3.84 -25.05
C GLU A 12 -23.97 -4.16 -23.56
N LEU A 13 -23.28 -3.31 -22.78
CA LEU A 13 -23.19 -3.40 -21.32
C LEU A 13 -23.66 -2.09 -20.68
N GLN A 14 -24.30 -2.20 -19.51
CA GLN A 14 -24.62 -1.04 -18.70
C GLN A 14 -23.33 -0.44 -18.11
N PRO A 15 -23.31 0.88 -17.82
CA PRO A 15 -22.16 1.50 -17.18
C PRO A 15 -21.85 0.88 -15.82
N GLU A 16 -20.56 0.67 -15.54
CA GLU A 16 -20.13 0.10 -14.26
C GLU A 16 -20.39 1.08 -13.11
N PRO A 17 -21.26 0.78 -12.13
CA PRO A 17 -21.77 1.77 -11.17
C PRO A 17 -20.68 2.50 -10.39
N PHE A 18 -19.57 1.83 -10.08
CA PHE A 18 -18.47 2.40 -9.31
C PHE A 18 -17.55 3.32 -10.13
N LEU A 19 -17.68 3.30 -11.46
CA LEU A 19 -16.84 4.06 -12.39
C LEU A 19 -17.62 5.22 -13.05
N VAL A 20 -18.94 5.32 -12.81
CA VAL A 20 -19.75 6.43 -13.32
C VAL A 20 -19.42 7.70 -12.54
N GLU A 21 -19.05 8.75 -13.26
CA GLU A 21 -18.74 10.06 -12.66
C GLU A 21 -19.91 10.56 -11.80
N ASN A 22 -19.57 10.99 -10.58
CA ASN A 22 -20.53 11.58 -9.66
C ASN A 22 -20.04 12.95 -9.19
N PRO A 23 -20.12 13.98 -10.06
CA PRO A 23 -19.57 15.31 -9.77
C PRO A 23 -20.33 16.06 -8.66
N ASN A 24 -21.39 15.48 -8.10
CA ASN A 24 -22.26 16.13 -7.11
C ASN A 24 -22.16 15.52 -5.71
N ARG A 25 -21.48 14.37 -5.54
CA ARG A 25 -21.36 13.67 -4.25
C ARG A 25 -20.02 13.94 -3.57
N PHE A 26 -19.88 15.15 -3.03
CA PHE A 26 -18.72 15.55 -2.23
C PHE A 26 -18.90 15.30 -0.73
N VAL A 27 -20.13 15.05 -0.29
CA VAL A 27 -20.45 14.72 1.10
C VAL A 27 -20.55 13.21 1.26
N LEU A 28 -19.96 12.69 2.32
CA LEU A 28 -19.96 11.25 2.61
C LEU A 28 -21.37 10.73 2.93
N PHE A 29 -22.13 11.49 3.73
CA PHE A 29 -23.46 11.08 4.16
C PHE A 29 -24.57 11.53 3.19
N PRO A 30 -25.64 10.74 3.02
CA PRO A 30 -25.83 9.41 3.61
C PRO A 30 -24.91 8.35 2.96
N ILE A 31 -24.51 7.33 3.74
CA ILE A 31 -23.77 6.18 3.22
C ILE A 31 -24.68 5.41 2.27
N GLN A 32 -24.15 5.03 1.11
CA GLN A 32 -24.84 4.29 0.06
C GLN A 32 -24.28 2.87 -0.03
N GLU A 33 -22.96 2.71 0.00
CA GLU A 33 -22.27 1.42 -0.08
C GLU A 33 -21.85 0.95 1.31
N HIS A 34 -22.79 0.35 2.04
CA HIS A 34 -22.59 -0.05 3.44
C HIS A 34 -21.55 -1.15 3.63
N ASP A 35 -21.50 -2.13 2.74
CA ASP A 35 -20.51 -3.21 2.76
C ASP A 35 -19.08 -2.68 2.54
N VAL A 36 -18.90 -1.77 1.58
CA VAL A 36 -17.62 -1.08 1.35
C VAL A 36 -17.23 -0.23 2.56
N TRP A 37 -18.19 0.51 3.12
CA TRP A 37 -17.97 1.33 4.30
C TRP A 37 -17.53 0.50 5.51
N GLU A 38 -18.13 -0.68 5.72
CA GLU A 38 -17.72 -1.60 6.79
C GLU A 38 -16.28 -2.08 6.62
N VAL A 39 -15.84 -2.36 5.39
CA VAL A 39 -14.46 -2.75 5.11
C VAL A 39 -13.50 -1.60 5.40
N TYR A 40 -13.85 -0.36 5.04
CA TYR A 40 -13.11 0.83 5.46
C TYR A 40 -13.02 0.96 6.98
N LYS A 41 -14.12 0.78 7.71
CA LYS A 41 -14.09 0.87 9.17
C LYS A 41 -13.24 -0.23 9.83
N LYS A 42 -13.20 -1.43 9.24
CA LYS A 42 -12.30 -2.50 9.69
C LYS A 42 -10.82 -2.14 9.46
N ALA A 43 -10.50 -1.53 8.32
CA ALA A 43 -9.16 -1.04 8.03
C ALA A 43 -8.76 0.10 8.99
N GLU A 44 -9.63 1.09 9.19
CA GLU A 44 -9.42 2.21 10.11
C GLU A 44 -9.16 1.73 11.55
N ALA A 45 -9.92 0.74 12.02
CA ALA A 45 -9.73 0.16 13.36
C ALA A 45 -8.40 -0.60 13.52
N SER A 46 -7.70 -0.89 12.43
CA SER A 46 -6.41 -1.58 12.40
C SER A 46 -5.22 -0.62 12.27
N PHE A 47 -5.45 0.69 12.39
CA PHE A 47 -4.39 1.70 12.32
C PHE A 47 -3.25 1.41 13.31
N ARG A 48 -2.02 1.55 12.83
CA ARG A 48 -0.77 1.44 13.59
C ARG A 48 0.23 2.44 13.04
N THR A 49 1.15 2.92 13.88
CA THR A 49 2.30 3.72 13.44
C THR A 49 3.59 2.92 13.44
N ALA A 50 4.61 3.42 12.73
CA ALA A 50 5.92 2.77 12.69
C ALA A 50 6.62 2.74 14.06
N GLU A 51 6.36 3.75 14.91
CA GLU A 51 6.94 3.86 16.26
C GLU A 51 6.42 2.80 17.24
N GLU A 52 5.31 2.14 16.93
CA GLU A 52 4.82 1.01 17.73
C GLU A 52 5.70 -0.24 17.60
N LEU A 53 6.65 -0.25 16.66
CA LEU A 53 7.59 -1.34 16.45
C LEU A 53 8.82 -1.20 17.36
N ASP A 54 8.96 -2.09 18.34
CA ASP A 54 10.14 -2.19 19.19
C ASP A 54 11.18 -3.15 18.57
N LEU A 55 12.36 -2.61 18.23
CA LEU A 55 13.47 -3.33 17.62
C LEU A 55 14.67 -3.54 18.57
N VAL A 56 14.54 -3.22 19.86
CA VAL A 56 15.66 -3.21 20.82
C VAL A 56 16.35 -4.58 20.92
N HIS A 57 15.60 -5.67 20.78
CA HIS A 57 16.11 -7.03 20.93
C HIS A 57 16.49 -7.70 19.61
N ASP A 58 16.06 -7.17 18.48
CA ASP A 58 16.22 -7.81 17.18
C ASP A 58 17.66 -7.87 16.71
N LEU A 59 18.51 -6.89 17.04
CA LEU A 59 19.93 -6.91 16.68
C LEU A 59 20.68 -8.10 17.27
N LYS A 60 20.27 -8.57 18.45
CA LYS A 60 20.85 -9.76 19.07
C LYS A 60 20.46 -11.00 18.28
N VAL A 61 19.17 -11.14 17.96
CA VAL A 61 18.66 -12.27 17.16
C VAL A 61 19.30 -12.27 15.78
N TRP A 62 19.41 -11.12 15.14
CA TRP A 62 20.04 -10.93 13.83
C TRP A 62 21.50 -11.42 13.78
N ALA A 63 22.25 -11.19 14.86
CA ALA A 63 23.63 -11.64 14.99
C ALA A 63 23.74 -13.17 15.10
N ASP A 64 22.76 -13.81 15.73
CA ASP A 64 22.72 -15.27 15.95
C ASP A 64 22.26 -16.06 14.71
N LEU A 65 21.72 -15.38 13.69
CA LEU A 65 21.32 -16.03 12.42
C LEU A 65 22.52 -16.55 11.61
N THR A 66 22.25 -17.53 10.76
CA THR A 66 23.19 -17.98 9.73
C THR A 66 23.28 -16.98 8.57
N ASP A 67 24.35 -17.07 7.78
CA ASP A 67 24.50 -16.24 6.58
C ASP A 67 23.36 -16.44 5.57
N ASN A 68 22.85 -17.67 5.44
CA ASN A 68 21.75 -17.99 4.54
C ASN A 68 20.43 -17.36 5.01
N GLU A 69 20.15 -17.37 6.32
CA GLU A 69 18.95 -16.73 6.88
C GLU A 69 19.02 -15.21 6.73
N ARG A 70 20.17 -14.60 7.03
CA ARG A 70 20.38 -13.16 6.78
C ARG A 70 20.25 -12.82 5.31
N PHE A 71 20.84 -13.62 4.42
CA PHE A 71 20.72 -13.42 2.97
C PHE A 71 19.25 -13.43 2.54
N PHE A 72 18.48 -14.43 2.98
CA PHE A 72 17.06 -14.54 2.68
C PHE A 72 16.27 -13.32 3.18
N ILE A 73 16.42 -12.96 4.45
CA ILE A 73 15.67 -11.84 5.05
C ILE A 73 16.02 -10.51 4.37
N LYS A 74 17.30 -10.27 4.03
CA LYS A 74 17.71 -9.07 3.28
C LYS A 74 16.96 -8.94 1.95
N HIS A 75 16.87 -10.03 1.18
CA HIS A 75 16.20 -10.00 -0.11
C HIS A 75 14.69 -9.78 0.02
N VAL A 76 14.07 -10.41 1.02
CA VAL A 76 12.65 -10.21 1.32
C VAL A 76 12.37 -8.75 1.70
N LEU A 77 13.18 -8.16 2.59
CA LEU A 77 13.02 -6.76 2.99
C LEU A 77 13.21 -5.80 1.80
N THR A 78 14.22 -6.02 0.97
CA THR A 78 14.45 -5.20 -0.23
C THR A 78 13.30 -5.30 -1.22
N PHE A 79 12.74 -6.49 -1.43
CA PHE A 79 11.58 -6.68 -2.29
C PHE A 79 10.38 -5.86 -1.80
N PHE A 80 10.05 -5.97 -0.51
CA PHE A 80 8.90 -5.27 0.06
C PHE A 80 9.09 -3.75 0.11
N ALA A 81 10.27 -3.27 0.48
CA ALA A 81 10.58 -1.83 0.47
C ALA A 81 10.39 -1.18 -0.90
N ALA A 82 10.59 -1.94 -1.99
CA ALA A 82 10.34 -1.46 -3.35
C ALA A 82 8.87 -1.64 -3.77
N SER A 83 8.21 -2.72 -3.36
CA SER A 83 6.84 -3.02 -3.79
C SER A 83 5.82 -2.01 -3.30
N ASP A 84 5.96 -1.52 -2.07
CA ASP A 84 4.96 -0.63 -1.47
C ASP A 84 4.86 0.68 -2.25
N GLY A 85 5.97 1.21 -2.74
CA GLY A 85 5.97 2.39 -3.62
C GLY A 85 5.22 2.15 -4.94
N ILE A 86 5.37 0.98 -5.56
CA ILE A 86 4.68 0.63 -6.81
C ILE A 86 3.17 0.50 -6.57
N VAL A 87 2.78 -0.14 -5.46
CA VAL A 87 1.37 -0.29 -5.07
C VAL A 87 0.76 1.09 -4.82
N ASN A 88 1.47 1.95 -4.08
CA ASN A 88 1.00 3.28 -3.72
C ASN A 88 0.81 4.17 -4.97
N GLU A 89 1.75 4.15 -5.92
CA GLU A 89 1.60 4.83 -7.21
C GLU A 89 0.35 4.38 -7.96
N ASN A 90 0.07 3.08 -8.01
CA ASN A 90 -1.14 2.58 -8.66
C ASN A 90 -2.43 2.98 -7.93
N LEU A 91 -2.43 2.97 -6.59
CA LEU A 91 -3.58 3.41 -5.80
C LEU A 91 -3.86 4.90 -6.01
N ALA A 92 -2.84 5.75 -5.93
CA ALA A 92 -2.95 7.20 -6.02
C ALA A 92 -3.24 7.68 -7.45
N MET A 93 -2.58 7.10 -8.46
CA MET A 93 -2.69 7.57 -9.84
C MET A 93 -3.82 6.90 -10.62
N ASN A 94 -4.18 5.66 -10.28
CA ASN A 94 -5.18 4.90 -11.02
C ASN A 94 -6.43 4.64 -10.17
N PHE A 95 -6.40 3.71 -9.22
CA PHE A 95 -7.63 3.19 -8.58
C PHE A 95 -8.45 4.25 -7.85
N SER A 96 -7.82 5.15 -7.10
CA SER A 96 -8.53 6.23 -6.40
C SER A 96 -9.13 7.28 -7.35
N ASN A 97 -8.54 7.43 -8.55
CA ASN A 97 -9.05 8.32 -9.60
C ASN A 97 -10.18 7.68 -10.41
N GLU A 98 -10.08 6.38 -10.72
CA GLU A 98 -11.08 5.65 -11.52
C GLU A 98 -12.37 5.40 -10.74
N VAL A 99 -12.27 4.97 -9.47
CA VAL A 99 -13.44 4.69 -8.64
C VAL A 99 -14.05 6.00 -8.15
N GLN A 100 -15.36 6.16 -8.36
CA GLN A 100 -16.11 7.39 -8.10
C GLN A 100 -16.86 7.37 -6.77
N VAL A 101 -17.02 6.20 -6.15
CA VAL A 101 -17.75 6.03 -4.89
C VAL A 101 -16.92 6.56 -3.69
N PRO A 102 -17.44 7.53 -2.92
CA PRO A 102 -16.78 8.08 -1.73
C PRO A 102 -16.32 7.04 -0.71
N GLU A 103 -17.13 6.04 -0.39
CA GLU A 103 -16.81 4.99 0.59
C GLU A 103 -15.58 4.18 0.17
N ALA A 104 -15.48 3.83 -1.12
CA ALA A 104 -14.32 3.16 -1.68
C ALA A 104 -13.09 4.09 -1.71
N ARG A 105 -13.28 5.37 -2.02
CA ARG A 105 -12.20 6.37 -1.95
C ARG A 105 -11.68 6.58 -0.53
N CYS A 106 -12.53 6.51 0.50
CA CYS A 106 -12.11 6.50 1.89
C CYS A 106 -11.22 5.27 2.19
N PHE A 107 -11.61 4.09 1.71
CA PHE A 107 -10.79 2.89 1.83
C PHE A 107 -9.42 3.06 1.15
N TYR A 108 -9.39 3.48 -0.11
CA TYR A 108 -8.13 3.67 -0.84
C TYR A 108 -7.24 4.76 -0.25
N GLY A 109 -7.82 5.87 0.21
CA GLY A 109 -7.06 6.92 0.89
C GLY A 109 -6.40 6.41 2.17
N PHE A 110 -7.10 5.56 2.93
CA PHE A 110 -6.54 4.92 4.11
C PHE A 110 -5.48 3.86 3.75
N GLN A 111 -5.72 3.06 2.71
CA GLN A 111 -4.73 2.10 2.22
C GLN A 111 -3.44 2.80 1.81
N ILE A 112 -3.52 3.90 1.05
CA ILE A 112 -2.36 4.74 0.68
C ILE A 112 -1.57 5.19 1.91
N ALA A 113 -2.26 5.66 2.96
CA ALA A 113 -1.61 6.08 4.19
C ALA A 113 -0.89 4.91 4.88
N ILE A 114 -1.52 3.73 4.93
CA ILE A 114 -0.91 2.52 5.51
C ILE A 114 0.29 2.03 4.68
N GLU A 115 0.25 2.07 3.35
CA GLU A 115 1.40 1.69 2.51
C GLU A 115 2.62 2.62 2.72
N TYR A 116 2.39 3.91 3.05
CA TYR A 116 3.49 4.79 3.46
C TYR A 116 4.09 4.38 4.82
N ILE A 117 3.26 3.96 5.77
CA ILE A 117 3.73 3.44 7.06
C ILE A 117 4.49 2.11 6.86
N HIS A 118 4.02 1.23 5.97
CA HIS A 118 4.77 0.01 5.60
C HIS A 118 6.14 0.36 5.01
N SER A 119 6.19 1.31 4.08
CA SER A 119 7.44 1.79 3.48
C SER A 119 8.42 2.32 4.52
N GLU A 120 7.93 3.05 5.52
CA GLU A 120 8.73 3.52 6.65
C GLU A 120 9.25 2.38 7.51
N VAL A 121 8.38 1.43 7.89
CA VAL A 121 8.74 0.24 8.68
C VAL A 121 9.83 -0.57 7.98
N TYR A 122 9.70 -0.87 6.69
CA TYR A 122 10.74 -1.60 5.96
C TYR A 122 12.05 -0.82 5.88
N SER A 123 11.99 0.51 5.74
CA SER A 123 13.18 1.36 5.77
C SER A 123 13.88 1.32 7.13
N LEU A 124 13.13 1.32 8.24
CA LEU A 124 13.65 1.17 9.59
C LEU A 124 14.30 -0.20 9.81
N LEU A 125 13.64 -1.28 9.36
CA LEU A 125 14.18 -2.64 9.45
C LEU A 125 15.49 -2.79 8.65
N ILE A 126 15.51 -2.27 7.43
CA ILE A 126 16.72 -2.25 6.58
C ILE A 126 17.84 -1.46 7.25
N GLY A 127 17.55 -0.24 7.74
CA GLY A 127 18.53 0.58 8.44
C GLY A 127 19.08 -0.05 9.72
N THR A 128 18.25 -0.85 10.40
CA THR A 128 18.61 -1.56 11.62
C THR A 128 19.51 -2.77 11.32
N TYR A 129 19.11 -3.63 10.39
CA TYR A 129 19.78 -4.92 10.14
C TYR A 129 20.92 -4.85 9.12
N ILE A 130 20.83 -3.93 8.16
CA ILE A 130 21.73 -3.81 7.01
C ILE A 130 22.59 -2.57 7.18
N ASN A 131 23.34 -2.53 8.28
CA ASN A 131 24.21 -1.41 8.63
C ASN A 131 25.58 -1.52 7.92
N ASP A 132 25.60 -1.37 6.60
CA ASP A 132 26.84 -1.26 5.84
C ASP A 132 27.34 0.19 5.91
N ARG A 133 28.35 0.43 6.77
CA ARG A 133 29.06 1.72 6.89
C ARG A 133 29.81 2.18 5.62
N GLY A 134 29.48 1.65 4.45
CA GLY A 134 30.12 1.96 3.17
C GLY A 134 29.19 2.25 1.99
N ARG A 135 27.86 2.06 2.10
CA ARG A 135 27.00 2.29 0.94
C ARG A 135 25.50 2.38 1.26
N LEU A 136 25.06 3.47 1.88
CA LEU A 136 23.64 3.79 2.00
C LEU A 136 23.36 5.12 1.31
N SER A 137 23.42 5.13 -0.02
CA SER A 137 22.36 5.83 -0.75
C SER A 137 21.29 4.78 -1.01
N THR A 138 20.02 5.11 -0.74
CA THR A 138 18.84 4.29 -1.03
C THR A 138 18.83 3.71 -2.45
N THR A 139 19.58 4.34 -3.37
CA THR A 139 19.86 3.85 -4.74
C THR A 139 20.63 2.52 -4.81
N SER A 140 21.35 2.12 -3.76
CA SER A 140 22.19 0.91 -3.76
C SER A 140 21.44 -0.35 -3.31
N ALA A 141 20.34 -0.22 -2.55
CA ALA A 141 19.52 -1.36 -2.12
C ALA A 141 18.77 -2.00 -3.31
N MET A 142 18.46 -1.24 -4.35
CA MET A 142 17.88 -1.72 -5.61
C MET A 142 18.92 -2.32 -6.60
N ARG A 143 20.18 -2.53 -6.17
CA ARG A 143 21.25 -3.09 -7.02
C ARG A 143 21.81 -4.43 -6.52
N LEU A 144 21.04 -5.17 -5.71
CA LEU A 144 21.30 -6.58 -5.44
C LEU A 144 20.58 -7.43 -6.48
#